data_AF-G9KC10-F1
#
_entry.id   AF-G9KC10-F1
#
_cell.length_a   1.000
_cell.length_b   1.000
_cell.length_c   1.000
_cell.angle_alpha   90.00
_cell.angle_beta   90.00
_cell.angle_gamma   90.00
#
_symmetry.space_group_name_H-M   'P 1'
#
loop_
_entity.id
_entity.type
_entity.pdbx_description
1 polymer ?
#
loop_
_entity_poly.entity_id
_entity_poly.type
_entity_poly.pdbx_seq_one_letter_code
_entity_poly.pdbx_strand_id
1 'polypeptide(L)'
;EDKNCSRALSVVSTVVRAAKDLLHRALAVDADDIPELLSSSSLFSMLLPLIIAYIGPVAAAIPKVAVEVFGLVQQLLPSVAILNQKYAPPAFNPNQSTDSTTGNQPEQGLSACTTSNHYAVIESEHPYKPACVMHYKVTFPECVRWITIEFDP
;
A
#
# COMPACT_ATOMS: atom_id res chain seq x y z
N GLU A 1 18.60 -22.85 16.87
CA GLU A 1 17.61 -22.18 16.00
C GLU A 1 18.21 -21.17 15.00
N ASP A 2 19.43 -20.65 15.20
CA ASP A 2 20.03 -19.60 14.36
C ASP A 2 20.15 -19.91 12.85
N LYS A 3 20.36 -21.17 12.48
CA LYS A 3 20.66 -21.56 11.09
C LYS A 3 19.46 -21.38 10.15
N ASN A 4 18.24 -21.56 10.65
CA ASN A 4 17.02 -21.38 9.84
C ASN A 4 16.67 -19.90 9.69
N CYS A 5 16.83 -19.12 10.77
CA CYS A 5 16.63 -17.68 10.74
C CYS A 5 17.60 -16.99 9.76
N SER A 6 18.89 -17.36 9.82
CA SER A 6 19.92 -16.87 8.89
C SER A 6 19.60 -17.19 7.43
N ARG A 7 19.09 -18.39 7.14
CA ARG A 7 18.65 -18.78 5.79
C ARG A 7 17.44 -17.97 5.32
N ALA A 8 16.42 -17.81 6.18
CA ALA A 8 15.25 -17.00 5.86
C ALA A 8 15.65 -15.56 5.53
N LEU A 9 16.48 -14.96 6.37
CA LEU A 9 16.97 -13.59 6.17
C LEU A 9 17.82 -13.44 4.90
N SER A 10 18.62 -14.45 4.55
CA SER A 10 19.39 -14.48 3.31
C SER A 10 18.48 -14.48 2.06
N VAL A 11 17.42 -15.28 2.07
CA VAL A 11 16.43 -15.31 0.98
C VAL A 11 15.71 -13.96 0.88
N VAL A 12 15.20 -13.44 2.00
CA VAL A 12 14.56 -12.11 2.07
C VAL A 12 15.49 -11.02 1.52
N SER A 13 16.75 -11.01 1.96
CA SER A 13 17.75 -10.03 1.50
C SER A 13 18.00 -10.10 0.00
N THR A 14 17.95 -11.30 -0.59
CA THR A 14 18.13 -11.49 -2.03
C THR A 14 16.95 -10.94 -2.81
N VAL A 15 15.72 -11.24 -2.37
CA VAL A 15 14.49 -10.71 -2.98
C VAL A 15 14.42 -9.19 -2.86
N VAL A 16 14.72 -8.64 -1.68
CA VAL A 16 14.77 -7.19 -1.44
C VAL A 16 15.79 -6.51 -2.34
N ARG A 17 16.98 -7.10 -2.52
CA ARG A 17 18.02 -6.54 -3.40
C ARG A 17 17.59 -6.54 -4.86
N ALA A 18 16.95 -7.61 -5.33
CA ALA A 18 16.40 -7.68 -6.68
C ALA A 18 15.29 -6.63 -6.89
N ALA A 19 14.38 -6.49 -5.93
CA ALA A 19 13.34 -5.46 -5.95
C ALA A 19 13.95 -4.05 -5.99
N LYS A 20 14.95 -3.77 -5.15
CA LYS A 20 15.65 -2.49 -5.14
C LYS A 20 16.28 -2.16 -6.50
N ASP A 21 16.97 -3.12 -7.12
CA ASP A 21 17.61 -2.91 -8.43
C ASP A 21 16.57 -2.55 -9.50
N LEU A 22 15.45 -3.25 -9.51
CA LEU A 22 14.34 -2.95 -10.42
C LEU A 22 13.70 -1.59 -10.14
N LEU A 23 13.50 -1.20 -8.88
CA LEU A 23 12.98 0.13 -8.54
C LEU A 23 13.96 1.24 -8.95
N HIS A 24 15.27 1.03 -8.80
CA HIS A 24 16.28 1.97 -9.27
C HIS A 24 16.26 2.13 -10.80
N ARG A 25 16.11 1.02 -11.53
CA ARG A 25 15.97 1.06 -12.99
C ARG A 25 14.69 1.77 -13.41
N ALA A 26 13.58 1.47 -12.75
CA ALA A 26 12.28 2.11 -13.01
C ALA A 26 12.36 3.64 -12.83
N LEU A 27 13.11 4.12 -11.84
CA LEU A 27 13.35 5.55 -11.63
C LEU A 27 14.17 6.21 -12.73
N ALA A 28 15.08 5.46 -13.37
CA ALA A 28 15.91 5.97 -14.46
C ALA A 28 15.17 6.00 -15.81
N VAL A 29 14.03 5.32 -15.91
CA VAL A 29 13.19 5.32 -17.11
C VAL A 29 12.18 6.47 -17.02
N ASP A 30 12.07 7.22 -18.11
CA ASP A 30 11.05 8.25 -18.25
C ASP A 30 9.89 7.72 -19.09
N ALA A 31 9.01 6.98 -18.43
CA ALA A 31 7.81 6.42 -19.03
C ALA A 31 6.63 6.49 -18.03
N ASP A 32 5.43 6.68 -18.54
CA ASP A 32 4.21 6.87 -17.75
C ASP A 32 3.57 5.53 -17.31
N ASP A 33 3.91 4.42 -17.98
CA ASP A 33 3.39 3.07 -17.73
C ASP A 33 4.16 2.29 -16.65
N ILE A 34 5.20 2.90 -16.06
CA ILE A 34 6.03 2.28 -15.02
C ILE A 34 5.23 1.74 -13.82
N PRO A 35 4.21 2.44 -13.27
CA PRO A 35 3.39 1.89 -12.19
C PRO A 35 2.64 0.61 -12.59
N GLU A 36 2.15 0.54 -13.83
CA GLU A 36 1.44 -0.62 -14.36
C GLU A 36 2.42 -1.79 -14.58
N LEU A 37 3.61 -1.52 -15.10
CA LEU A 37 4.67 -2.50 -15.28
C LEU A 37 5.16 -3.08 -13.93
N LEU A 38 5.36 -2.23 -12.92
CA LEU A 38 5.77 -2.68 -11.59
C LEU A 38 4.66 -3.50 -10.92
N SER A 39 3.40 -3.09 -11.05
CA SER A 39 2.26 -3.80 -10.44
C SER A 39 1.96 -5.14 -11.10
N SER A 40 2.20 -5.29 -12.40
CA SER A 40 2.05 -6.58 -13.11
C SER A 40 3.16 -7.59 -12.79
N SER A 41 4.30 -7.14 -12.27
CA SER A 41 5.39 -8.01 -11.85
C SER A 41 5.04 -8.77 -10.57
N SER A 42 5.07 -10.10 -10.62
CA SER A 42 4.83 -10.97 -9.45
C SER A 42 5.82 -10.73 -8.31
N LEU A 43 6.98 -10.14 -8.61
CA LEU A 43 7.95 -9.72 -7.59
C LEU A 43 7.33 -8.67 -6.65
N PHE A 44 6.68 -7.65 -7.18
CA PHE A 44 6.15 -6.54 -6.38
C PHE A 44 4.72 -6.78 -5.92
N SER A 45 3.89 -7.47 -6.72
CA SER A 45 2.50 -7.75 -6.36
C SER A 45 2.33 -8.91 -5.38
N MET A 46 3.30 -9.83 -5.31
CA MET A 46 3.15 -11.04 -4.49
C MET A 46 4.39 -11.38 -3.67
N LEU A 47 5.54 -11.62 -4.31
CA LEU A 47 6.70 -12.20 -3.62
C LEU A 47 7.27 -11.27 -2.55
N LEU A 48 7.54 -10.00 -2.88
CA LEU A 48 8.14 -9.03 -1.95
C LEU A 48 7.23 -8.76 -0.74
N PRO A 49 5.92 -8.45 -0.91
CA PRO A 49 5.01 -8.30 0.22
C PRO A 49 4.95 -9.54 1.11
N LEU A 50 4.82 -10.74 0.51
CA LEU A 50 4.73 -11.99 1.27
C LEU A 50 6.00 -12.28 2.06
N ILE A 51 7.17 -12.06 1.47
CA ILE A 51 8.45 -12.36 2.14
C ILE A 51 8.76 -11.36 3.26
N ILE A 52 8.38 -10.10 3.09
CA ILE A 52 8.49 -9.07 4.14
C ILE A 52 7.49 -9.35 5.27
N ALA A 53 6.26 -9.76 4.96
CA ALA A 53 5.29 -10.15 5.97
C ALA A 53 5.77 -11.39 6.76
N TYR A 54 6.33 -12.39 6.06
CA TYR A 54 6.83 -13.61 6.68
C TYR A 54 8.01 -13.37 7.64
N ILE A 55 8.88 -12.41 7.36
CA ILE A 55 10.04 -12.13 8.23
C ILE A 55 9.67 -11.33 9.49
N GLY A 56 8.50 -10.68 9.52
CA GLY A 56 8.02 -9.89 10.67
C GLY A 56 8.00 -10.68 12.00
N PRO A 57 7.33 -11.85 12.07
CA PRO A 57 7.35 -12.69 13.26
C PRO A 57 8.76 -13.16 13.67
N VAL A 58 9.65 -13.40 12.69
CA VAL A 58 11.03 -13.82 12.95
C VAL A 58 11.86 -12.68 13.55
N ALA A 59 11.67 -11.46 13.04
CA ALA A 59 12.29 -10.25 13.56
C ALA A 59 11.82 -9.94 14.99
N ALA A 60 10.54 -10.14 15.30
CA ALA A 60 9.99 -9.89 16.63
C ALA A 60 10.61 -10.78 17.72
N ALA A 61 11.03 -12.00 17.36
CA ALA A 61 11.61 -12.95 18.31
C ALA A 61 13.11 -12.71 18.59
N ILE A 62 13.85 -12.11 17.66
CA ILE A 62 15.31 -11.98 17.75
C ILE A 62 15.74 -10.54 17.42
N PRO A 63 16.18 -9.74 18.42
CA PRO A 63 16.51 -8.32 18.24
C PRO A 63 17.54 -8.04 17.13
N LYS A 64 18.55 -8.90 16.98
CA LYS A 64 19.57 -8.76 15.92
C LYS A 64 18.96 -8.84 14.52
N VAL A 65 18.02 -9.76 14.32
CA VAL A 65 17.34 -9.97 13.04
C VAL A 65 16.42 -8.80 12.72
N ALA A 66 15.77 -8.23 13.74
CA ALA A 66 14.97 -7.02 13.56
C ALA A 66 15.79 -5.87 12.98
N VAL A 67 17.01 -5.64 13.48
CA VAL A 67 17.91 -4.60 12.95
C VAL A 67 18.25 -4.86 11.48
N GLU A 68 18.53 -6.11 11.11
CA GLU A 68 18.82 -6.46 9.71
C GLU A 68 17.59 -6.25 8.81
N VAL A 69 16.39 -6.62 9.27
CA VAL A 69 15.13 -6.37 8.55
C VAL A 69 14.85 -4.88 8.39
N PHE A 70 15.06 -4.06 9.44
CA PHE A 70 14.96 -2.61 9.31
C PHE A 70 15.96 -2.06 8.29
N GLY A 71 17.18 -2.59 8.24
CA GLY A 71 18.16 -2.25 7.21
C GLY A 71 17.69 -2.59 5.79
N LEU A 72 16.94 -3.69 5.59
CA LEU A 72 16.33 -4.02 4.31
C LEU A 72 15.20 -3.04 3.93
N VAL A 73 14.36 -2.65 4.90
CA VAL A 73 13.31 -1.63 4.68
C VAL A 73 13.93 -0.29 4.31
N GLN A 74 14.96 0.15 5.02
CA GLN A 74 15.70 1.39 4.74
C GLN A 74 16.31 1.41 3.34
N GLN A 75 16.65 0.25 2.77
CA GLN A 75 17.19 0.15 1.42
C GLN A 75 16.13 0.32 0.32
N LEU A 76 14.88 -0.06 0.57
CA LEU A 76 13.77 0.04 -0.39
C LEU A 76 13.06 1.39 -0.31
N LEU A 77 12.89 1.91 0.91
CA LEU A 77 12.06 3.08 1.20
C LEU A 77 12.37 4.30 0.32
N PRO A 78 13.64 4.69 0.06
CA PRO A 78 13.93 5.85 -0.77
C PRO A 78 13.40 5.71 -2.20
N SER A 79 13.61 4.55 -2.84
CA SER A 79 13.16 4.32 -4.22
C SER A 79 11.64 4.28 -4.31
N VAL A 80 10.97 3.66 -3.34
CA VAL A 80 9.50 3.62 -3.26
C VAL A 80 8.94 5.04 -3.06
N ALA A 81 9.53 5.82 -2.16
CA ALA A 81 9.07 7.18 -1.88
C ALA A 81 9.20 8.10 -3.10
N ILE A 82 10.32 8.01 -3.83
CA ILE A 82 10.52 8.81 -5.05
C ILE A 82 9.54 8.38 -6.14
N LEU A 83 9.34 7.07 -6.36
CA LEU A 83 8.35 6.60 -7.33
C LEU A 83 6.93 7.05 -6.97
N ASN A 84 6.56 6.95 -5.70
CA ASN A 84 5.26 7.41 -5.23
C ASN A 84 5.07 8.92 -5.41
N GLN A 85 6.14 9.72 -5.31
CA GLN A 85 6.09 11.16 -5.60
C GLN A 85 6.05 11.45 -7.10
N LYS A 86 6.86 10.75 -7.91
CA LYS A 86 6.91 10.91 -9.38
C LYS A 86 5.56 10.61 -10.02
N TYR A 87 4.91 9.54 -9.56
CA TYR A 87 3.61 9.09 -10.05
C TYR A 87 2.48 9.43 -9.07
N ALA A 88 2.68 10.44 -8.23
CA ALA A 88 1.62 10.92 -7.37
C ALA A 88 0.48 11.45 -8.26
N PRO A 89 -0.78 11.07 -7.97
CA PRO A 89 -1.90 11.75 -8.61
C PRO A 89 -1.81 13.25 -8.31
N PRO A 90 -2.20 14.12 -9.25
CA PRO A 90 -2.16 15.55 -9.04
C PRO A 90 -2.88 15.92 -7.75
N ALA A 91 -2.25 16.81 -6.96
CA ALA A 91 -2.79 17.25 -5.68
C ALA A 91 -4.21 17.79 -5.87
N PHE A 92 -5.14 17.31 -5.05
CA PHE A 92 -6.50 17.83 -5.00
C PHE A 92 -6.44 19.34 -4.73
N ASN A 93 -6.98 20.15 -5.65
CA ASN A 93 -7.14 21.57 -5.44
C ASN A 93 -8.46 21.81 -4.68
N PRO A 94 -8.43 22.23 -3.39
CA PRO A 94 -9.65 22.42 -2.61
C PRO A 94 -10.59 23.50 -3.17
N ASN A 95 -10.06 24.37 -4.04
CA ASN A 95 -10.83 25.43 -4.69
C ASN A 95 -11.49 24.96 -6.00
N GLN A 96 -11.28 23.71 -6.42
CA GLN A 96 -11.98 23.12 -7.56
C GLN A 96 -13.30 22.55 -7.06
N SER A 97 -14.33 23.41 -7.04
CA SER A 97 -15.70 23.01 -6.76
C SER A 97 -16.08 21.78 -7.58
N THR A 98 -16.64 20.77 -6.93
CA THR A 98 -17.40 19.70 -7.58
C THR A 98 -18.72 20.26 -8.12
N ASP A 99 -18.65 21.25 -9.02
CA ASP A 99 -19.86 21.77 -9.64
C ASP A 99 -20.24 20.83 -10.79
N SER A 100 -21.17 19.95 -10.47
CA SER A 100 -21.68 18.94 -11.38
C SER A 100 -22.64 19.59 -12.37
N THR A 101 -22.15 20.32 -13.36
CA THR A 101 -22.95 20.62 -14.57
C THR A 101 -22.07 21.17 -15.69
N THR A 102 -21.69 20.31 -16.63
CA THR A 102 -21.89 20.46 -18.08
C THR A 102 -20.98 19.47 -18.81
N GLY A 103 -21.58 18.72 -19.75
CA GLY A 103 -20.87 17.74 -20.54
C GLY A 103 -19.75 18.38 -21.36
N ASN A 104 -18.57 17.78 -21.27
CA ASN A 104 -17.70 17.43 -22.39
C ASN A 104 -16.56 16.54 -21.87
N GLN A 105 -16.58 15.29 -22.34
CA GLN A 105 -15.48 14.31 -22.44
C GLN A 105 -14.69 13.95 -21.15
N PRO A 106 -14.70 12.68 -20.70
CA PRO A 106 -13.80 12.23 -19.65
C PRO A 106 -12.42 11.97 -20.24
N GLU A 107 -11.62 13.02 -20.41
CA GLU A 107 -10.17 12.86 -20.63
C GLU A 107 -9.55 12.52 -19.26
N GLN A 108 -9.22 11.24 -19.09
CA GLN A 108 -8.29 10.67 -18.12
C GLN A 108 -8.59 10.91 -16.63
N GLY A 109 -9.22 9.92 -15.99
CA GLY A 109 -8.73 9.30 -14.74
C GLY A 109 -8.47 10.14 -13.48
N LEU A 110 -8.86 11.42 -13.45
CA LEU A 110 -8.66 12.32 -12.32
C LEU A 110 -9.73 12.08 -11.25
N SER A 111 -9.70 10.91 -10.62
CA SER A 111 -10.52 10.65 -9.46
C SER A 111 -9.64 10.58 -8.21
N ALA A 112 -10.16 11.18 -7.14
CA ALA A 112 -9.43 11.79 -6.06
C ALA A 112 -8.79 10.79 -5.07
N CYS A 113 -7.60 11.10 -4.57
CA CYS A 113 -7.11 10.54 -3.32
C CYS A 113 -7.96 11.09 -2.17
N THR A 114 -8.91 10.30 -1.66
CA THR A 114 -9.75 10.68 -0.51
C THR A 114 -9.15 10.12 0.76
N THR A 115 -8.28 10.87 1.45
CA THR A 115 -7.91 10.53 2.85
C THR A 115 -9.00 10.98 3.83
N SER A 116 -10.26 10.97 3.42
CA SER A 116 -11.38 11.38 4.26
C SER A 116 -11.72 10.27 5.26
N ASN A 117 -11.69 10.60 6.55
CA ASN A 117 -12.16 9.71 7.60
C ASN A 117 -13.69 9.80 7.66
N HIS A 118 -14.37 8.69 7.38
CA HIS A 118 -15.82 8.58 7.52
C HIS A 118 -16.14 7.78 8.77
N TYR A 119 -16.74 8.44 9.76
CA TYR A 119 -17.19 7.80 10.99
C TYR A 119 -18.65 7.37 10.83
N ALA A 120 -18.95 6.15 11.25
CA ALA A 120 -20.31 5.65 11.40
C ALA A 120 -20.46 5.08 12.82
N VAL A 121 -21.47 5.55 13.54
CA VAL A 121 -21.81 5.01 14.86
C VAL A 121 -22.76 3.84 14.65
N ILE A 122 -22.43 2.69 15.24
CA ILE A 122 -23.28 1.50 15.19
C ILE A 122 -23.76 1.22 16.60
N GLU A 123 -25.05 1.38 16.82
CA GLU A 123 -25.69 1.10 18.10
C GLU A 123 -26.53 -0.17 18.00
N SER A 124 -26.63 -0.91 19.10
CA SER A 124 -27.56 -2.04 19.20
C SER A 124 -28.91 -1.56 19.71
N GLU A 125 -29.97 -2.09 19.14
CA GLU A 125 -31.35 -1.84 19.61
C GLU A 125 -31.62 -2.47 20.99
N HIS A 126 -30.75 -3.37 21.48
CA HIS A 126 -30.98 -4.08 22.73
C HIS A 126 -29.68 -4.35 23.51
N PRO A 127 -29.66 -4.16 24.85
CA PRO A 127 -28.46 -4.28 25.68
C PRO A 127 -27.80 -5.66 25.72
N TYR A 128 -28.51 -6.70 25.26
CA TYR A 128 -27.99 -8.07 25.17
C TYR A 128 -27.78 -8.56 23.73
N LYS A 129 -27.93 -7.68 22.74
CA LYS A 129 -27.71 -8.00 21.33
C LYS A 129 -26.45 -7.24 20.87
N PRO A 130 -25.45 -7.91 20.28
CA PRO A 130 -24.31 -7.20 19.70
C PRO A 130 -24.76 -6.34 18.51
N ALA A 131 -24.17 -5.15 18.38
CA ALA A 131 -24.26 -4.35 17.17
C ALA A 131 -23.50 -5.08 16.05
N CYS A 132 -24.16 -5.35 14.92
CA CYS A 132 -23.57 -6.06 13.79
C CYS A 132 -23.54 -5.17 12.55
N VAL A 133 -22.39 -5.10 11.89
CA VAL A 133 -22.27 -4.56 10.53
C VAL A 133 -22.39 -5.71 9.56
N MET A 134 -23.44 -5.70 8.74
CA MET A 134 -23.57 -6.60 7.60
C MET A 134 -23.59 -5.77 6.33
N HIS A 135 -22.69 -6.08 5.40
CA HIS A 135 -22.59 -5.35 4.15
C HIS A 135 -23.00 -6.22 2.98
N TYR A 136 -23.93 -5.74 2.13
CA TYR A 136 -24.37 -6.50 0.96
C TYR A 136 -23.71 -6.07 -0.37
N LYS A 137 -23.24 -4.81 -0.54
CA LYS A 137 -22.42 -4.40 -1.72
C LYS A 137 -21.85 -2.97 -1.63
N VAL A 138 -20.56 -2.78 -1.28
CA VAL A 138 -19.96 -1.42 -1.35
C VAL A 138 -19.41 -1.26 -2.76
N THR A 139 -19.64 -0.11 -3.39
CA THR A 139 -18.95 0.26 -4.63
C THR A 139 -18.18 1.54 -4.36
N PHE A 140 -16.86 1.46 -4.42
CA PHE A 140 -15.99 2.63 -4.30
C PHE A 140 -15.66 3.16 -5.70
N PRO A 141 -15.42 4.47 -5.85
CA PRO A 141 -14.85 5.00 -7.08
C PRO A 141 -13.50 4.35 -7.40
N GLU A 142 -13.12 4.29 -8.68
CA GLU A 142 -11.88 3.63 -9.13
C GLU A 142 -10.60 4.24 -8.54
N CYS A 143 -10.66 5.47 -8.02
CA CYS A 143 -9.53 6.10 -7.34
C CYS A 143 -9.27 5.59 -5.92
N VAL A 144 -10.20 4.87 -5.32
CA VAL A 144 -10.02 4.33 -3.97
C VAL A 144 -9.11 3.11 -4.06
N ARG A 145 -7.83 3.31 -3.72
CA ARG A 145 -6.79 2.28 -3.82
C ARG A 145 -6.71 1.37 -2.60
N TRP A 146 -7.06 1.89 -1.42
CA TRP A 146 -7.06 1.16 -0.16
C TRP A 146 -8.03 1.81 0.81
N ILE A 147 -8.53 1.02 1.76
CA ILE A 147 -9.35 1.48 2.88
C ILE A 147 -8.77 0.87 4.17
N THR A 148 -8.85 1.60 5.26
CA THR A 148 -8.62 1.07 6.60
C THR A 148 -9.91 1.24 7.39
N ILE A 149 -10.32 0.19 8.11
CA ILE A 149 -11.47 0.21 9.01
C ILE A 149 -10.91 0.08 10.42
N GLU A 150 -11.19 1.07 11.26
CA GLU A 150 -10.78 1.08 12.66
C GLU A 150 -12.04 0.98 13.53
N PHE A 151 -11.94 0.21 14.62
CA PHE A 151 -13.01 0.07 15.61
C PHE A 151 -12.52 0.71 16.90
N ASP A 152 -13.07 1.88 17.23
CA ASP A 152 -12.84 2.52 18.52
C ASP A 152 -13.64 1.78 19.63
N PRO A 153 -13.04 1.54 20.81
CA PRO A 153 -13.68 0.86 21.94
C PRO A 153 -14.72 1.69 22.68
#